data_AF-A0A2S7IGN7-F1
#
_entry.id   AF-A0A2S7IGN7-F1
#
_cell.length_a   1.000
_cell.length_b   1.000
_cell.length_c   1.000
_cell.angle_alpha   90.00
_cell.angle_beta   90.00
_cell.angle_gamma   90.00
#
_symmetry.space_group_name_H-M   'P 1'
#
loop_
_entity.id
_entity.type
_entity.pdbx_description
1 polymer ?
#
loop_
_entity_poly.entity_id
_entity_poly.type
_entity_poly.pdbx_seq_one_letter_code
_entity_poly.pdbx_strand_id
1 'polypeptide(L)'
;MKKIFIWAGLAGLLSLVGCTKADYLDIHASERPSLAAYVRFVNARASASPVHFWTFTNQVTTKPLATGEASAYLPTVYGNVQFNLTEGSGTSYKVSQQFGNSAAFTGSGGPNGPIPDYYHTVFAVRKNRSVGDSLILFYDNLATPPAGKAKLRFVNLSPDLGALSLTGGDVLLRDVPYGRAANSALSGETLSAYTLGPFVEVNAGTKTLNLSDAAGKPLLSAASVALQEGKIYTVFTQGSPLRLVSIVHN
;
A
#
# COMPACT_ATOMS: atom_id res chain seq x y z
N MET A 1 40.87 -76.71 -0.78
CA MET A 1 40.06 -75.61 -1.34
C MET A 1 39.59 -74.78 -0.14
N LYS A 2 39.91 -73.48 0.10
CA LYS A 2 40.11 -72.30 -0.78
C LYS A 2 38.93 -72.15 -1.75
N LYS A 3 38.10 -71.08 -1.78
CA LYS A 3 38.12 -69.66 -1.33
C LYS A 3 36.64 -69.24 -0.96
N ILE A 4 36.24 -68.13 -0.30
CA ILE A 4 36.83 -67.03 0.52
C ILE A 4 35.66 -66.32 1.30
N PHE A 5 35.95 -65.50 2.33
CA PHE A 5 34.98 -64.57 2.97
C PHE A 5 34.90 -63.23 2.21
N ILE A 6 33.71 -62.66 1.96
CA ILE A 6 33.55 -61.27 1.50
C ILE A 6 32.44 -60.56 2.28
N TRP A 7 32.81 -59.50 3.01
CA TRP A 7 31.89 -58.42 3.39
C TRP A 7 31.77 -57.44 2.22
N ALA A 8 30.56 -56.93 1.96
CA ALA A 8 30.35 -55.78 1.08
C ALA A 8 29.70 -54.66 1.90
N GLY A 9 30.41 -53.54 2.05
CA GLY A 9 29.96 -52.41 2.86
C GLY A 9 28.92 -51.55 2.15
N LEU A 10 27.92 -51.07 2.89
CA LEU A 10 26.92 -50.14 2.39
C LEU A 10 27.50 -48.71 2.33
N ALA A 11 28.09 -48.35 1.20
CA ALA A 11 28.63 -47.00 0.97
C ALA A 11 27.47 -45.98 0.82
N GLY A 12 27.29 -45.13 1.82
CA GLY A 12 26.28 -44.07 1.78
C GLY A 12 26.64 -42.96 0.79
N LEU A 13 25.73 -42.65 -0.14
CA LEU A 13 25.86 -41.48 -1.01
C LEU A 13 25.64 -40.20 -0.19
N LEU A 14 26.70 -39.43 0.03
CA LEU A 14 26.56 -38.01 0.37
C LEU A 14 26.24 -37.23 -0.92
N SER A 15 24.97 -36.89 -1.12
CA SER A 15 24.55 -36.00 -2.20
C SER A 15 24.99 -34.56 -1.93
N LEU A 16 26.15 -34.19 -2.47
CA LEU A 16 26.65 -32.81 -2.46
C LEU A 16 25.73 -31.90 -3.29
N VAL A 17 24.87 -31.14 -2.61
CA VAL A 17 24.08 -30.06 -3.24
C VAL A 17 25.03 -28.88 -3.51
N GLY A 18 25.68 -28.90 -4.67
CA GLY A 18 26.51 -27.79 -5.12
C GLY A 18 25.65 -26.60 -5.52
N CYS A 19 25.70 -25.52 -4.75
CA CYS A 19 25.17 -24.22 -5.17
C CYS A 19 26.02 -23.68 -6.33
N THR A 20 25.59 -23.94 -7.56
CA THR A 20 26.13 -23.28 -8.75
C THR A 20 25.85 -21.78 -8.66
N LYS A 21 26.92 -20.98 -8.51
CA LYS A 21 26.85 -19.55 -8.83
C LYS A 21 26.68 -19.45 -10.35
N ALA A 22 25.45 -19.32 -10.83
CA ALA A 22 25.21 -18.71 -12.12
C ALA A 22 25.70 -17.26 -12.05
N ASP A 23 26.53 -16.82 -13.00
CA ASP A 23 26.93 -15.42 -13.05
C ASP A 23 25.73 -14.56 -13.51
N TYR A 24 25.76 -13.26 -13.24
CA TYR A 24 24.70 -12.33 -13.62
C TYR A 24 24.45 -12.30 -15.13
N LEU A 25 25.41 -12.75 -15.95
CA LEU A 25 25.29 -12.82 -17.42
C LEU A 25 24.78 -14.18 -17.93
N ASP A 26 24.77 -15.23 -17.10
CA ASP A 26 24.45 -16.61 -17.52
C ASP A 26 22.94 -16.91 -17.55
N ILE A 27 22.11 -16.05 -16.96
CA ILE A 27 20.64 -16.23 -16.90
C ILE A 27 19.98 -15.50 -18.06
N HIS A 28 19.24 -16.22 -18.91
CA HIS A 28 18.56 -15.64 -20.07
C HIS A 28 17.54 -14.57 -19.63
N ALA A 29 17.40 -13.50 -20.42
CA ALA A 29 16.50 -12.39 -20.07
C ALA A 29 15.03 -12.81 -19.91
N SER A 30 14.61 -13.90 -20.56
CA SER A 30 13.29 -14.53 -20.46
C SER A 30 13.07 -15.38 -19.19
N GLU A 31 14.15 -15.75 -18.48
CA GLU A 31 14.10 -16.56 -17.26
C GLU A 31 14.13 -15.70 -15.99
N ARG A 32 14.45 -14.41 -16.15
CA ARG A 32 14.41 -13.43 -15.06
C ARG A 32 12.96 -13.06 -14.76
N PRO A 33 12.51 -13.12 -13.49
CA PRO A 33 11.21 -12.57 -13.09
C PRO A 33 11.07 -11.11 -13.53
N SER A 34 9.87 -10.73 -14.00
CA SER A 34 9.60 -9.36 -14.43
C SER A 34 9.62 -8.43 -13.20
N LEU A 35 10.69 -7.65 -13.09
CA LEU A 35 10.90 -6.73 -11.97
C LEU A 35 9.93 -5.55 -12.09
N ALA A 36 8.96 -5.48 -11.19
CA ALA A 36 7.89 -4.50 -11.21
C ALA A 36 7.56 -4.00 -9.80
N ALA A 37 7.09 -2.76 -9.69
CA ALA A 37 6.38 -2.32 -8.50
C ALA A 37 4.90 -2.71 -8.63
N TYR A 38 4.26 -3.06 -7.51
CA TYR A 38 2.82 -3.38 -7.51
C TYR A 38 2.04 -2.23 -6.89
N VAL A 39 1.10 -1.65 -7.63
CA VAL A 39 0.37 -0.44 -7.23
C VAL A 39 -1.13 -0.67 -7.30
N ARG A 40 -1.81 -0.45 -6.18
CA ARG A 40 -3.25 -0.28 -6.08
C ARG A 40 -3.57 1.21 -6.21
N PHE A 41 -4.56 1.55 -7.03
CA PHE A 41 -5.07 2.91 -7.18
C PHE A 41 -6.41 3.06 -6.45
N VAL A 42 -6.66 4.23 -5.85
CA VAL A 42 -7.87 4.51 -5.07
C VAL A 42 -8.43 5.90 -5.40
N ASN A 43 -9.71 5.98 -5.75
CA ASN A 43 -10.39 7.26 -6.00
C ASN A 43 -10.98 7.81 -4.69
N ALA A 44 -10.13 8.37 -3.82
CA ALA A 44 -10.51 8.97 -2.54
C ALA A 44 -10.95 10.45 -2.65
N ARG A 45 -11.27 10.92 -3.86
CA ARG A 45 -11.70 12.30 -4.13
C ARG A 45 -13.10 12.60 -3.59
N ALA A 46 -13.49 13.87 -3.63
CA ALA A 46 -14.87 14.29 -3.38
C ALA A 46 -15.75 14.33 -4.65
N SER A 47 -15.15 14.46 -5.84
CA SER A 47 -15.86 14.40 -7.13
C SER A 47 -16.52 13.04 -7.32
N ALA A 48 -17.80 13.01 -7.70
CA ALA A 48 -18.54 11.78 -8.03
C ALA A 48 -18.11 11.15 -9.37
N SER A 49 -17.35 11.87 -10.20
CA SER A 49 -16.87 11.38 -11.49
C SER A 49 -15.82 10.27 -11.29
N PRO A 50 -15.98 9.12 -11.97
CA PRO A 50 -15.00 8.04 -11.89
C PRO A 50 -13.75 8.38 -12.72
N VAL A 51 -12.64 7.69 -12.45
CA VAL A 51 -11.31 8.07 -12.96
C VAL A 51 -10.51 6.91 -13.52
N HIS A 52 -9.65 7.18 -14.50
CA HIS A 52 -8.57 6.25 -14.88
C HIS A 52 -7.21 6.80 -14.41
N PHE A 53 -6.36 5.90 -13.93
CA PHE A 53 -4.98 6.16 -13.56
C PHE A 53 -4.02 5.70 -14.66
N TRP A 54 -2.95 6.46 -14.84
CA TRP A 54 -1.97 6.31 -15.91
C TRP A 54 -0.55 6.42 -15.35
N THR A 55 0.42 5.72 -15.95
CA THR A 55 1.86 5.94 -15.76
C THR A 55 2.43 6.59 -17.01
N PHE A 56 2.93 7.83 -16.88
CA PHE A 56 3.27 8.69 -18.02
C PHE A 56 2.11 8.74 -19.04
N THR A 57 2.24 8.09 -20.20
CA THR A 57 1.22 8.02 -21.27
C THR A 57 0.39 6.73 -21.27
N ASN A 58 0.64 5.79 -20.36
CA ASN A 58 0.09 4.43 -20.42
C ASN A 58 -1.05 4.28 -19.39
N GLN A 59 -2.26 3.93 -19.83
CA GLN A 59 -3.39 3.69 -18.93
C GLN A 59 -3.18 2.39 -18.15
N VAL A 60 -3.20 2.46 -16.81
CA VAL A 60 -2.97 1.30 -15.94
C VAL A 60 -4.29 0.66 -15.53
N THR A 61 -5.28 1.48 -15.13
CA THR A 61 -6.61 0.97 -14.75
C THR A 61 -7.48 0.74 -15.97
N THR A 62 -7.78 -0.53 -16.28
CA THR A 62 -8.63 -0.95 -17.41
C THR A 62 -10.11 -0.62 -17.21
N LYS A 63 -10.57 -0.51 -15.95
CA LYS A 63 -11.90 0.01 -15.58
C LYS A 63 -11.75 1.37 -14.88
N PRO A 64 -12.68 2.32 -15.10
CA PRO A 64 -12.70 3.56 -14.35
C PRO A 64 -13.10 3.29 -12.89
N LEU A 65 -12.40 3.87 -11.93
CA LEU A 65 -12.68 3.71 -10.50
C LEU A 65 -13.67 4.78 -10.02
N ALA A 66 -14.83 4.36 -9.51
CA ALA A 66 -15.80 5.25 -8.89
C ALA A 66 -15.34 5.73 -7.50
N THR A 67 -16.02 6.75 -6.99
CA THR A 67 -15.57 7.54 -5.83
C THR A 67 -15.67 6.75 -4.53
N GLY A 68 -14.53 6.25 -4.04
CA GLY A 68 -14.40 5.33 -2.91
C GLY A 68 -13.87 3.94 -3.31
N GLU A 69 -13.82 3.62 -4.61
CA GLU A 69 -13.31 2.34 -5.10
C GLU A 69 -11.78 2.28 -5.18
N ALA A 70 -11.27 1.05 -5.20
CA ALA A 70 -9.87 0.71 -5.36
C ALA A 70 -9.68 -0.36 -6.45
N SER A 71 -8.55 -0.33 -7.15
CA SER A 71 -8.16 -1.41 -8.07
C SER A 71 -7.63 -2.65 -7.32
N ALA A 72 -7.46 -3.75 -8.06
CA ALA A 72 -6.45 -4.75 -7.70
C ALA A 72 -5.05 -4.11 -7.63
N TYR A 73 -4.07 -4.83 -7.09
CA TYR A 73 -2.67 -4.47 -7.31
C TYR A 73 -2.32 -4.71 -8.77
N LEU A 74 -1.89 -3.66 -9.47
CA LEU A 74 -1.51 -3.70 -10.88
C LEU A 74 0.01 -3.52 -10.99
N PRO A 75 0.70 -4.26 -11.88
CA PRO A 75 2.13 -4.06 -12.09
C PRO A 75 2.38 -2.70 -12.75
N THR A 76 3.39 -1.98 -12.28
CA THR A 76 3.83 -0.70 -12.85
C THR A 76 5.35 -0.65 -13.00
N VAL A 77 5.80 0.29 -13.82
CA VAL A 77 7.16 0.84 -13.74
C VAL A 77 7.48 1.28 -12.31
N TYR A 78 8.77 1.28 -11.99
CA TYR A 78 9.32 1.60 -10.67
C TYR A 78 10.41 2.67 -10.77
N GLY A 79 10.88 3.17 -9.63
CA GLY A 79 11.86 4.26 -9.56
C GLY A 79 11.17 5.62 -9.69
N ASN A 80 11.60 6.41 -10.66
CA ASN A 80 10.99 7.72 -10.95
C ASN A 80 9.78 7.56 -11.89
N VAL A 81 8.58 7.78 -11.36
CA VAL A 81 7.31 7.49 -12.03
C VAL A 81 6.37 8.69 -11.94
N GLN A 82 5.90 9.16 -13.09
CA GLN A 82 4.80 10.12 -13.18
C GLN A 82 3.46 9.38 -13.19
N PHE A 83 2.61 9.62 -12.20
CA PHE A 83 1.23 9.17 -12.21
C PHE A 83 0.30 10.29 -12.66
N ASN A 84 -0.58 9.98 -13.61
CA ASN A 84 -1.57 10.90 -14.17
C ASN A 84 -3.00 10.37 -13.96
N LEU A 85 -3.97 11.28 -13.93
CA LEU A 85 -5.39 10.99 -13.67
C LEU A 85 -6.28 11.59 -14.76
N THR A 86 -7.10 10.79 -15.43
CA THR A 86 -8.20 11.28 -16.27
C THR A 86 -9.56 11.04 -15.61
N GLU A 87 -10.60 11.74 -16.05
CA GLU A 87 -11.92 11.78 -15.39
C GLU A 87 -13.06 11.60 -16.41
N GLY A 88 -13.95 10.64 -16.16
CA GLY A 88 -14.99 10.24 -17.10
C GLY A 88 -14.41 9.80 -18.44
N SER A 89 -15.00 10.29 -19.54
CA SER A 89 -14.50 10.12 -20.91
C SER A 89 -13.49 11.20 -21.36
N GLY A 90 -13.04 12.08 -20.45
CA GLY A 90 -12.09 13.16 -20.76
C GLY A 90 -10.67 12.63 -20.94
N THR A 91 -9.98 13.07 -21.99
CA THR A 91 -8.61 12.64 -22.32
C THR A 91 -7.52 13.48 -21.63
N SER A 92 -7.83 14.69 -21.17
CA SER A 92 -6.89 15.58 -20.49
C SER A 92 -6.60 15.14 -19.06
N TYR A 93 -5.33 15.16 -18.65
CA TYR A 93 -4.94 14.89 -17.27
C TYR A 93 -5.45 15.96 -16.30
N LYS A 94 -6.27 15.56 -15.32
CA LYS A 94 -6.76 16.37 -14.19
C LYS A 94 -5.72 16.51 -13.08
N VAL A 95 -4.89 15.48 -12.92
CA VAL A 95 -3.74 15.45 -12.02
C VAL A 95 -2.56 14.86 -12.77
N SER A 96 -1.39 15.43 -12.55
CA SER A 96 -0.08 14.93 -12.97
C SER A 96 0.87 15.11 -11.79
N GLN A 97 1.42 14.01 -11.26
CA GLN A 97 2.29 14.06 -10.10
C GLN A 97 3.39 12.99 -10.18
N GLN A 98 4.63 13.44 -9.99
CA GLN A 98 5.83 12.63 -10.05
C GLN A 98 6.21 12.11 -8.65
N PHE A 99 6.60 10.84 -8.58
CA PHE A 99 7.08 10.19 -7.37
C PHE A 99 8.37 9.44 -7.66
N GLY A 100 9.29 9.42 -6.71
CA GLY A 100 10.59 8.76 -6.82
C GLY A 100 11.71 9.68 -7.26
N ASN A 101 12.89 9.07 -7.36
CA ASN A 101 14.19 9.59 -7.80
C ASN A 101 15.23 8.45 -7.75
N SER A 102 15.02 7.48 -6.86
CA SER A 102 15.76 6.21 -6.74
C SER A 102 14.82 5.01 -6.99
N ALA A 103 15.39 3.88 -7.39
CA ALA A 103 14.71 2.57 -7.44
C ALA A 103 14.70 1.83 -6.09
N ALA A 104 15.21 2.45 -5.03
CA ALA A 104 15.18 1.97 -3.66
C ALA A 104 14.75 3.10 -2.71
N PHE A 105 14.31 2.74 -1.50
CA PHE A 105 13.83 3.71 -0.51
C PHE A 105 14.99 4.58 0.01
N THR A 106 14.79 5.89 0.02
CA THR A 106 15.73 6.87 0.59
C THR A 106 15.03 7.72 1.65
N GLY A 107 15.67 7.88 2.82
CA GLY A 107 15.17 8.77 3.89
C GLY A 107 15.27 10.28 3.58
N SER A 108 15.78 10.62 2.39
CA SER A 108 15.99 11.97 1.87
C SER A 108 15.80 11.98 0.34
N GLY A 109 15.81 13.16 -0.30
CA GLY A 109 15.86 13.28 -1.76
C GLY A 109 14.52 13.41 -2.50
N GLY A 110 13.39 13.53 -1.80
CA GLY A 110 12.07 13.81 -2.40
C GLY A 110 10.98 12.84 -1.96
N PRO A 111 9.78 12.88 -2.57
CA PRO A 111 8.77 11.85 -2.38
C PRO A 111 9.29 10.53 -2.99
N ASN A 112 9.37 9.46 -2.20
CA ASN A 112 9.78 8.16 -2.73
C ASN A 112 8.72 7.61 -3.71
N GLY A 113 9.17 6.79 -4.67
CA GLY A 113 8.37 6.28 -5.78
C GLY A 113 7.99 4.80 -5.62
N PRO A 114 7.29 4.21 -6.60
CA PRO A 114 7.08 2.77 -6.61
C PRO A 114 8.44 2.05 -6.65
N ILE A 115 8.68 1.14 -5.71
CA ILE A 115 9.92 0.35 -5.58
C ILE A 115 9.61 -1.08 -6.06
N PRO A 116 10.49 -1.76 -6.80
CA PRO A 116 10.23 -3.14 -7.21
C PRO A 116 10.10 -4.06 -6.01
N ASP A 117 9.30 -5.13 -6.14
CA ASP A 117 8.96 -6.10 -5.08
C ASP A 117 8.17 -5.53 -3.87
N TYR A 118 7.94 -4.22 -3.82
CA TYR A 118 7.03 -3.59 -2.86
C TYR A 118 5.60 -3.47 -3.41
N TYR A 119 4.63 -3.53 -2.50
CA TYR A 119 3.24 -3.16 -2.75
C TYR A 119 3.00 -1.71 -2.32
N HIS A 120 2.14 -1.00 -3.04
CA HIS A 120 1.86 0.43 -2.83
C HIS A 120 0.39 0.76 -3.03
N THR A 121 -0.11 1.74 -2.30
CA THR A 121 -1.43 2.34 -2.56
C THR A 121 -1.26 3.80 -2.96
N VAL A 122 -1.76 4.17 -4.14
CA VAL A 122 -1.84 5.55 -4.65
C VAL A 122 -3.28 6.05 -4.56
N PHE A 123 -3.51 7.03 -3.69
CA PHE A 123 -4.79 7.71 -3.52
C PHE A 123 -4.86 8.96 -4.39
N ALA A 124 -5.91 9.13 -5.20
CA ALA A 124 -6.31 10.42 -5.74
C ALA A 124 -7.19 11.17 -4.71
N VAL A 125 -6.84 12.41 -4.41
CA VAL A 125 -7.39 13.18 -3.26
C VAL A 125 -7.60 14.66 -3.61
N ARG A 126 -8.52 15.34 -2.92
CA ARG A 126 -8.65 16.80 -2.96
C ARG A 126 -7.42 17.44 -2.33
N LYS A 127 -6.84 18.47 -2.96
CA LYS A 127 -5.71 19.22 -2.40
C LYS A 127 -6.07 19.95 -1.09
N ASN A 128 -5.07 20.13 -0.23
CA ASN A 128 -5.18 21.06 0.89
C ASN A 128 -4.83 22.48 0.43
N ARG A 129 -5.51 23.48 1.00
CA ARG A 129 -5.31 24.94 0.80
C ARG A 129 -5.37 25.44 -0.66
N SER A 130 -5.86 24.64 -1.61
CA SER A 130 -5.91 25.00 -3.04
C SER A 130 -7.00 24.21 -3.78
N VAL A 131 -7.44 24.73 -4.92
CA VAL A 131 -8.47 24.09 -5.76
C VAL A 131 -7.86 22.92 -6.55
N GLY A 132 -8.63 21.84 -6.70
CA GLY A 132 -8.29 20.67 -7.51
C GLY A 132 -7.75 19.49 -6.71
N ASP A 133 -7.23 18.51 -7.44
CA ASP A 133 -6.82 17.21 -6.90
C ASP A 133 -5.29 17.03 -6.91
N SER A 134 -4.81 16.05 -6.13
CA SER A 134 -3.42 15.58 -6.03
C SER A 134 -3.40 14.05 -5.86
N LEU A 135 -2.20 13.47 -5.88
CA LEU A 135 -1.96 12.06 -5.54
C LEU A 135 -1.18 11.93 -4.22
N ILE A 136 -1.36 10.82 -3.50
CA ILE A 136 -0.55 10.43 -2.34
C ILE A 136 -0.21 8.94 -2.44
N LEU A 137 1.06 8.59 -2.28
CA LEU A 137 1.58 7.21 -2.32
C LEU A 137 1.95 6.75 -0.91
N PHE A 138 1.57 5.52 -0.57
CA PHE A 138 2.03 4.79 0.62
C PHE A 138 2.56 3.40 0.23
N TYR A 139 3.47 2.85 1.03
CA TYR A 139 3.92 1.46 0.92
C TYR A 139 3.03 0.55 1.76
N ASP A 140 2.81 -0.67 1.29
CA ASP A 140 1.89 -1.63 1.89
C ASP A 140 2.63 -2.86 2.40
N ASN A 141 2.78 -2.98 3.72
CA ASN A 141 3.30 -4.20 4.34
C ASN A 141 2.20 -5.28 4.37
N LEU A 142 2.13 -6.06 3.30
CA LEU A 142 1.14 -7.13 3.12
C LEU A 142 1.48 -8.45 3.84
N ALA A 143 2.49 -8.49 4.72
CA ALA A 143 2.77 -9.68 5.51
C ALA A 143 1.55 -10.07 6.38
N THR A 144 1.25 -11.35 6.47
CA THR A 144 0.07 -11.89 7.17
C THR A 144 -0.04 -11.35 8.60
N PRO A 145 -1.22 -10.91 9.07
CA PRO A 145 -1.47 -10.64 10.49
C PRO A 145 -1.27 -11.90 11.36
N PRO A 146 -0.93 -11.77 12.65
CA PRO A 146 -0.98 -12.88 13.59
C PRO A 146 -2.37 -13.51 13.72
N ALA A 147 -2.44 -14.75 14.20
CA ALA A 147 -3.70 -15.43 14.49
C ALA A 147 -4.59 -14.60 15.45
N GLY A 148 -5.90 -14.65 15.23
CA GLY A 148 -6.91 -13.85 15.89
C GLY A 148 -6.93 -12.35 15.53
N LYS A 149 -6.03 -11.88 14.64
CA LYS A 149 -5.88 -10.45 14.30
C LYS A 149 -6.17 -10.11 12.84
N ALA A 150 -6.45 -8.84 12.62
CA ALA A 150 -6.39 -8.13 11.35
C ALA A 150 -5.27 -7.06 11.41
N LYS A 151 -4.90 -6.51 10.26
CA LYS A 151 -4.10 -5.28 10.18
C LYS A 151 -4.98 -4.12 9.72
N LEU A 152 -4.81 -2.95 10.36
CA LEU A 152 -5.57 -1.73 10.08
C LEU A 152 -4.61 -0.55 9.90
N ARG A 153 -4.75 0.17 8.78
CA ARG A 153 -4.18 1.51 8.59
C ARG A 153 -5.30 2.52 8.54
N PHE A 154 -5.18 3.62 9.28
CA PHE A 154 -6.05 4.79 9.11
C PHE A 154 -5.31 5.89 8.35
N VAL A 155 -5.97 6.51 7.37
CA VAL A 155 -5.42 7.65 6.59
C VAL A 155 -6.41 8.82 6.59
N ASN A 156 -5.97 9.99 7.06
CA ASN A 156 -6.76 11.21 6.97
C ASN A 156 -6.56 11.86 5.59
N LEU A 157 -7.62 11.89 4.77
CA LEU A 157 -7.62 12.51 3.45
C LEU A 157 -8.66 13.66 3.36
N SER A 158 -9.07 14.22 4.50
CA SER A 158 -10.01 15.33 4.61
C SER A 158 -9.27 16.66 4.88
N PRO A 159 -8.89 17.43 3.85
CA PRO A 159 -8.01 18.59 4.02
C PRO A 159 -8.60 19.69 4.90
N ASP A 160 -9.93 19.82 4.90
CA ASP A 160 -10.68 20.90 5.53
C ASP A 160 -11.00 20.64 7.02
N LEU A 161 -10.58 19.49 7.59
CA LEU A 161 -10.90 19.08 8.97
C LEU A 161 -9.69 19.02 9.92
N GLY A 162 -8.49 19.41 9.45
CA GLY A 162 -7.28 19.40 10.28
C GLY A 162 -6.75 18.00 10.60
N ALA A 163 -6.37 17.77 11.85
CA ALA A 163 -5.90 16.48 12.35
C ALA A 163 -7.05 15.70 13.01
N LEU A 164 -7.10 14.39 12.76
CA LEU A 164 -8.25 13.54 13.08
C LEU A 164 -7.85 12.30 13.90
N SER A 165 -8.73 11.90 14.82
CA SER A 165 -8.56 10.69 15.63
C SER A 165 -9.63 9.64 15.29
N LEU A 166 -9.22 8.38 15.15
CA LEU A 166 -10.07 7.22 14.91
C LEU A 166 -10.02 6.28 16.13
N THR A 167 -11.18 5.95 16.70
CA THR A 167 -11.29 5.10 17.90
C THR A 167 -12.38 4.05 17.78
N GLY A 168 -12.19 2.87 18.38
CA GLY A 168 -13.23 1.83 18.41
C GLY A 168 -12.73 0.47 18.89
N GLY A 169 -13.18 0.03 20.06
CA GLY A 169 -12.64 -1.16 20.72
C GLY A 169 -11.17 -0.97 21.07
N ASP A 170 -10.32 -1.82 20.51
CA ASP A 170 -8.85 -1.77 20.59
C ASP A 170 -8.20 -0.82 19.55
N VAL A 171 -8.98 -0.22 18.63
CA VAL A 171 -8.49 0.83 17.73
C VAL A 171 -8.32 2.14 18.50
N LEU A 172 -7.09 2.67 18.57
CA LEU A 172 -6.78 3.99 19.11
C LEU A 172 -5.69 4.66 18.26
N LEU A 173 -6.10 5.48 17.28
CA LEU A 173 -5.21 6.15 16.34
C LEU A 173 -5.49 7.66 16.39
N ARG A 174 -4.56 8.44 16.96
CA ARG A 174 -4.80 9.85 17.32
C ARG A 174 -4.12 10.84 16.37
N ASP A 175 -4.71 12.04 16.29
CA ASP A 175 -4.12 13.28 15.79
C ASP A 175 -3.47 13.19 14.40
N VAL A 176 -4.05 12.35 13.54
CA VAL A 176 -3.53 12.03 12.20
C VAL A 176 -3.70 13.23 11.27
N PRO A 177 -2.63 13.87 10.78
CA PRO A 177 -2.74 15.05 9.91
C PRO A 177 -3.26 14.68 8.52
N TYR A 178 -3.84 15.65 7.81
CA TYR A 178 -4.20 15.47 6.40
C TYR A 178 -3.01 14.95 5.57
N GLY A 179 -3.28 13.95 4.73
CA GLY A 179 -2.30 13.34 3.83
C GLY A 179 -1.27 12.49 4.56
N ARG A 180 -1.62 11.91 5.71
CA ARG A 180 -0.80 10.99 6.50
C ARG A 180 -1.60 9.76 6.92
N ALA A 181 -0.89 8.67 7.14
CA ALA A 181 -1.41 7.56 7.91
C ALA A 181 -1.23 7.83 9.41
N ALA A 182 -1.97 7.11 10.25
CA ALA A 182 -1.68 7.07 11.68
C ALA A 182 -0.26 6.54 11.93
N ASN A 183 0.40 7.04 12.97
CA ASN A 183 1.74 6.61 13.40
C ASN A 183 2.86 6.73 12.34
N SER A 184 2.68 7.53 11.28
CA SER A 184 3.70 7.76 10.25
C SER A 184 4.98 8.41 10.82
N ALA A 185 6.14 7.77 10.62
CA ALA A 185 7.45 8.39 10.80
C ALA A 185 7.85 9.12 9.52
N LEU A 186 8.42 10.33 9.64
CA LEU A 186 8.83 11.18 8.51
C LEU A 186 10.33 11.52 8.52
N SER A 187 11.05 11.15 9.58
CA SER A 187 12.47 11.45 9.83
C SER A 187 13.01 10.58 10.98
N GLY A 188 14.34 10.49 11.11
CA GLY A 188 15.03 9.77 12.18
C GLY A 188 15.14 8.26 11.95
N GLU A 189 15.77 7.56 12.91
CA GLU A 189 16.19 6.15 12.80
C GLU A 189 15.08 5.13 12.52
N THR A 190 13.81 5.49 12.75
CA THR A 190 12.64 4.64 12.45
C THR A 190 12.06 4.87 11.05
N LEU A 191 12.64 5.76 10.24
CA LEU A 191 12.17 6.07 8.89
C LEU A 191 12.50 4.93 7.91
N SER A 192 11.45 4.37 7.32
CA SER A 192 11.48 3.29 6.34
C SER A 192 10.30 3.45 5.37
N ALA A 193 10.30 2.70 4.27
CA ALA A 193 9.18 2.64 3.34
C ALA A 193 7.84 2.39 4.07
N TYR A 194 7.78 1.36 4.93
CA TYR A 194 6.55 0.98 5.62
C TYR A 194 6.16 1.94 6.75
N THR A 195 7.10 2.65 7.38
CA THR A 195 6.75 3.64 8.43
C THR A 195 6.26 4.98 7.89
N LEU A 196 6.31 5.23 6.57
CA LEU A 196 5.55 6.32 5.95
C LEU A 196 4.04 6.08 5.98
N GLY A 197 3.60 4.82 5.93
CA GLY A 197 2.18 4.43 5.86
C GLY A 197 1.86 3.14 6.60
N PRO A 198 2.12 3.06 7.92
CA PRO A 198 2.11 1.79 8.64
C PRO A 198 0.69 1.26 8.90
N PHE A 199 0.62 -0.05 9.13
CA PHE A 199 -0.56 -0.73 9.67
C PHE A 199 -0.32 -1.05 11.15
N VAL A 200 -1.32 -0.85 11.99
CA VAL A 200 -1.36 -1.44 13.33
C VAL A 200 -2.04 -2.80 13.30
N GLU A 201 -1.69 -3.68 14.23
CA GLU A 201 -2.43 -4.92 14.44
C GLU A 201 -3.59 -4.68 15.40
N VAL A 202 -4.75 -5.26 15.08
CA VAL A 202 -5.97 -5.17 15.88
C VAL A 202 -6.65 -6.53 15.93
N ASN A 203 -7.36 -6.84 17.01
CA ASN A 203 -8.12 -8.07 17.13
C ASN A 203 -9.19 -8.15 16.02
N ALA A 204 -9.48 -9.34 15.51
CA ALA A 204 -10.55 -9.54 14.53
C ALA A 204 -11.95 -9.23 15.12
N GLY A 205 -12.97 -9.22 14.26
CA GLY A 205 -14.36 -8.96 14.60
C GLY A 205 -14.86 -7.57 14.19
N THR A 206 -16.14 -7.30 14.47
CA THR A 206 -16.80 -6.03 14.14
C THR A 206 -16.32 -4.92 15.07
N LYS A 207 -15.85 -3.80 14.50
CA LYS A 207 -15.48 -2.58 15.22
C LYS A 207 -16.49 -1.47 14.90
N THR A 208 -16.98 -0.79 15.93
CA THR A 208 -17.70 0.47 15.78
C THR A 208 -16.68 1.61 15.86
N LEU A 209 -16.28 2.12 14.69
CA LEU A 209 -15.27 3.16 14.56
C LEU A 209 -15.91 4.55 14.65
N ASN A 210 -15.33 5.41 15.49
CA ASN A 210 -15.75 6.80 15.67
C ASN A 210 -14.62 7.72 15.20
N LEU A 211 -15.00 8.85 14.59
CA LEU A 211 -14.07 9.84 14.06
C LEU A 211 -14.27 11.16 14.80
N SER A 212 -13.21 11.69 15.40
CA SER A 212 -13.19 13.01 16.05
C SER A 212 -12.12 13.91 15.44
N ASP A 213 -12.24 15.22 15.70
CA ASP A 213 -11.09 16.13 15.57
C ASP A 213 -10.09 15.94 16.72
N ALA A 214 -8.96 16.66 16.66
CA ALA A 214 -7.92 16.70 17.68
C ALA A 214 -8.39 17.31 19.02
N ALA A 215 -9.53 18.00 19.08
CA ALA A 215 -10.15 18.45 20.32
C ALA A 215 -11.07 17.37 20.95
N GLY A 216 -11.21 16.21 20.31
CA GLY A 216 -12.07 15.11 20.75
C GLY A 216 -13.54 15.28 20.40
N LYS A 217 -13.92 16.33 19.65
CA LYS A 217 -15.30 16.55 19.22
C LYS A 217 -15.67 15.52 18.13
N PRO A 218 -16.79 14.79 18.25
CA PRO A 218 -17.21 13.82 17.25
C PRO A 218 -17.56 14.52 15.92
N LEU A 219 -17.05 13.96 14.82
CA LEU A 219 -17.31 14.39 13.43
C LEU A 219 -18.12 13.34 12.66
N LEU A 220 -17.93 12.07 12.97
CA LEU A 220 -18.77 10.96 12.48
C LEU A 220 -19.03 9.98 13.64
N SER A 221 -20.31 9.80 13.97
CA SER A 221 -20.78 8.77 14.88
C SER A 221 -20.81 7.41 14.20
N ALA A 222 -20.08 6.43 14.75
CA ALA A 222 -20.24 4.99 14.50
C ALA A 222 -20.29 4.50 13.02
N ALA A 223 -19.14 4.38 12.38
CA ALA A 223 -18.98 3.52 11.19
C ALA A 223 -18.68 2.07 11.63
N SER A 224 -19.56 1.12 11.31
CA SER A 224 -19.33 -0.31 11.60
C SER A 224 -18.44 -0.95 10.52
N VAL A 225 -17.35 -1.60 10.94
CA VAL A 225 -16.42 -2.29 10.03
C VAL A 225 -16.12 -3.70 10.55
N ALA A 226 -16.40 -4.72 9.75
CA ALA A 226 -16.07 -6.11 10.06
C ALA A 226 -14.63 -6.43 9.65
N LEU A 227 -13.71 -6.50 10.63
CA LEU A 227 -12.31 -6.85 10.40
C LEU A 227 -12.14 -8.36 10.51
N GLN A 228 -12.00 -9.05 9.39
CA GLN A 228 -11.80 -10.50 9.35
C GLN A 228 -10.37 -10.87 9.75
N GLU A 229 -10.19 -12.06 10.34
CA GLU A 229 -8.87 -12.58 10.69
C GLU A 229 -7.98 -12.77 9.45
N GLY A 230 -6.67 -12.50 9.58
CA GLY A 230 -5.70 -12.61 8.49
C GLY A 230 -5.82 -11.52 7.41
N LYS A 231 -6.83 -10.65 7.49
CA LYS A 231 -7.07 -9.59 6.51
C LYS A 231 -6.42 -8.26 6.89
N ILE A 232 -6.08 -7.50 5.85
CA ILE A 232 -5.36 -6.24 5.92
C ILE A 232 -6.25 -5.14 5.32
N TYR A 233 -6.49 -4.07 6.07
CA TYR A 233 -7.44 -3.01 5.73
C TYR A 233 -6.79 -1.64 5.76
N THR A 234 -7.09 -0.79 4.77
CA THR A 234 -6.95 0.66 4.93
C THR A 234 -8.32 1.30 5.08
N VAL A 235 -8.53 1.99 6.19
CA VAL A 235 -9.66 2.91 6.40
C VAL A 235 -9.18 4.32 6.10
N PHE A 236 -9.97 5.10 5.35
CA PHE A 236 -9.65 6.49 5.05
C PHE A 236 -10.88 7.39 5.12
N THR A 237 -10.66 8.68 5.42
CA THR A 237 -11.72 9.69 5.35
C THR A 237 -11.93 10.14 3.90
N GLN A 238 -13.18 10.47 3.52
CA GLN A 238 -13.50 10.94 2.18
C GLN A 238 -14.62 11.97 2.18
N GLY A 239 -14.49 12.96 1.30
CA GLY A 239 -15.60 13.78 0.78
C GLY A 239 -16.25 14.77 1.74
N SER A 240 -17.30 15.39 1.22
CA SER A 240 -18.36 16.09 1.97
C SER A 240 -19.70 15.66 1.35
N PRO A 241 -20.66 15.10 2.10
CA PRO A 241 -20.59 14.78 3.53
C PRO A 241 -19.43 13.81 3.85
N LEU A 242 -18.87 13.98 5.04
CA LEU A 242 -17.74 13.21 5.54
C LEU A 242 -18.13 11.73 5.71
N ARG A 243 -17.32 10.83 5.15
CA ARG A 243 -17.48 9.38 5.36
C ARG A 243 -16.14 8.71 5.68
N LEU A 244 -16.21 7.58 6.37
CA LEU A 244 -15.12 6.60 6.44
C LEU A 244 -15.36 5.55 5.36
N VAL A 245 -14.32 5.23 4.58
CA VAL A 245 -14.32 4.14 3.60
C VAL A 245 -13.26 3.12 4.01
N SER A 246 -13.56 1.83 3.88
CA SER A 246 -12.64 0.73 4.17
C SER A 246 -12.35 -0.06 2.89
N ILE A 247 -11.08 -0.34 2.61
CA ILE A 247 -10.65 -1.21 1.51
C ILE A 247 -9.79 -2.36 2.05
N VAL A 248 -10.08 -3.58 1.60
CA VAL A 248 -9.34 -4.80 1.98
C VAL A 248 -8.25 -5.10 0.95
N HIS A 249 -7.06 -5.48 1.41
CA HIS A 249 -5.85 -5.63 0.57
C HIS A 249 -5.58 -7.06 0.10
N ASN A 250 -6.09 -8.07 0.82
CA ASN A 250 -5.83 -9.49 0.62
C ASN A 250 -7.04 -10.38 0.91
#